data_AF-A0A832M167-F1
#
_entry.id   AF-A0A832M167-F1
#
_cell.length_a   1.000
_cell.length_b   1.000
_cell.length_c   1.000
_cell.angle_alpha   90.00
_cell.angle_beta   90.00
_cell.angle_gamma   90.00
#
_symmetry.space_group_name_H-M   'P 1'
#
loop_
_entity.id
_entity.type
_entity.pdbx_description
1 polymer ?
#
loop_
_entity_poly.entity_id
_entity_poly.type
_entity_poly.pdbx_seq_one_letter_code
_entity_poly.pdbx_strand_id
1 'polypeptide(L)'
;MYVFEAYFTLRSRPEFGFSFSRAIQLEEVTLETREGKIHGKFTMTLERDDYNSAEERARKEAERIALLLTLALGAGFVVEDVRIDRKPIIEEEGKVKKIVVSDYAYASEALVTVIRKYSEEAMTGLEAELQKLASKLKQAEYGEDLLRAIKWWRKGNMEEDGVDAFLHYYVAFEMLASLKGYKHHKREEWAKRFAEDYSITYKPDGKTRITDIRNWLVHARGSKKEKAEKLASQYADRFGSELLNAIKMIVNEGSKKKSNLLTYLRRSLHFLFARAKQSRVAPAKLSAYAASWIAPATLLEPAEVAHPSRLSSWVESVEL
;
A
#
# COMPACT_ATOMS: atom_id res chain seq x y z
N MET A 1 -25.56 19.44 -11.00
CA MET A 1 -24.22 18.95 -10.66
C MET A 1 -23.66 19.89 -9.61
N TYR A 2 -23.40 19.39 -8.41
CA TYR A 2 -23.05 20.19 -7.23
C TYR A 2 -21.55 20.08 -6.96
N VAL A 3 -20.90 21.21 -6.70
CA VAL A 3 -19.44 21.28 -6.48
C VAL A 3 -19.16 21.57 -5.02
N PHE A 4 -18.37 20.70 -4.41
CA PHE A 4 -17.94 20.80 -3.02
C PHE A 4 -16.42 20.96 -2.97
N GLU A 5 -15.93 21.81 -2.06
CA GLU A 5 -14.53 21.83 -1.66
C GLU A 5 -14.37 21.05 -0.36
N ALA A 6 -13.46 20.08 -0.35
CA ALA A 6 -13.13 19.32 0.83
C ALA A 6 -11.78 19.76 1.38
N TYR A 7 -11.72 19.86 2.69
CA TYR A 7 -10.54 20.17 3.48
C TYR A 7 -10.35 19.07 4.51
N PHE A 8 -9.11 18.74 4.83
CA PHE A 8 -8.81 17.81 5.91
C PHE A 8 -7.43 18.12 6.49
N THR A 9 -7.22 17.66 7.72
CA THR A 9 -5.94 17.76 8.41
C THR A 9 -5.42 16.36 8.72
N LEU A 10 -4.12 16.15 8.55
CA LEU A 10 -3.43 14.94 8.91
C LEU A 10 -2.41 15.27 9.99
N ARG A 11 -2.51 14.57 11.12
CA ARG A 11 -1.61 14.71 12.25
C ARG A 11 -0.87 13.41 12.52
N SER A 12 0.44 13.48 12.70
CA SER A 12 1.27 12.36 13.17
C SER A 12 1.24 12.24 14.71
N ARG A 13 2.09 11.39 15.29
CA ARG A 13 2.30 11.37 16.74
C ARG A 13 2.59 12.80 17.26
N PRO A 14 2.11 13.18 18.46
CA PRO A 14 2.26 14.54 18.99
C PRO A 14 3.70 15.09 18.99
N GLU A 15 4.68 14.19 19.11
CA GLU A 15 6.10 14.53 19.15
C GLU A 15 6.71 14.87 17.77
N PHE A 16 6.01 14.54 16.68
CA PHE A 16 6.52 14.65 15.30
C PHE A 16 5.62 15.50 14.43
N GLY A 17 6.24 16.37 13.64
CA GLY A 17 5.57 17.23 12.67
C GLY A 17 6.35 17.31 11.37
N PHE A 18 5.70 17.83 10.35
CA PHE A 18 6.24 17.95 9.00
C PHE A 18 6.19 19.40 8.53
N SER A 19 7.23 19.81 7.80
CA SER A 19 7.28 21.12 7.15
C SER A 19 7.79 20.94 5.73
N PHE A 20 6.90 21.20 4.78
CA PHE A 20 7.16 21.17 3.35
C PHE A 20 7.52 22.58 2.88
N SER A 21 8.55 22.70 2.03
CA SER A 21 8.95 23.99 1.46
C SER A 21 7.91 24.58 0.50
N ARG A 22 7.08 23.71 -0.10
CA ARG A 22 5.98 24.07 -1.00
C ARG A 22 4.82 23.08 -0.91
N ALA A 23 3.70 23.44 -1.52
CA ALA A 23 2.58 22.52 -1.67
C ALA A 23 2.93 21.36 -2.61
N ILE A 24 2.35 20.19 -2.32
CA ILE A 24 2.39 18.98 -3.15
C ILE A 24 1.08 18.83 -3.90
N GLN A 25 1.17 18.53 -5.20
CA GLN A 25 0.01 18.07 -5.96
C GLN A 25 0.01 16.54 -6.09
N LEU A 26 -0.95 15.90 -5.45
CA LEU A 26 -1.19 14.46 -5.55
C LEU A 26 -2.58 14.20 -6.13
N GLU A 27 -2.62 13.87 -7.42
CA GLU A 27 -3.86 13.75 -8.20
C GLU A 27 -4.68 15.05 -8.12
N GLU A 28 -5.90 15.01 -7.61
CA GLU A 28 -6.77 16.19 -7.43
C GLU A 28 -6.57 16.89 -6.08
N VAL A 29 -5.67 16.36 -5.23
CA VAL A 29 -5.44 16.84 -3.86
C VAL A 29 -4.18 17.69 -3.80
N THR A 30 -4.32 18.90 -3.28
CA THR A 30 -3.20 19.76 -2.90
C THR A 30 -2.90 19.57 -1.42
N LEU A 31 -1.64 19.32 -1.07
CA LEU A 31 -1.17 19.12 0.31
C LEU A 31 -0.18 20.21 0.69
N GLU A 32 -0.34 20.80 1.86
CA GLU A 32 0.57 21.81 2.42
C GLU A 32 0.80 21.54 3.91
N THR A 33 1.84 22.10 4.50
CA THR A 33 2.09 21.98 5.95
C THR A 33 1.82 23.29 6.67
N ARG A 34 1.11 23.22 7.80
CA ARG A 34 0.90 24.35 8.71
C ARG A 34 1.02 23.83 10.14
N GLU A 35 1.80 24.53 10.97
CA GLU A 35 1.96 24.18 12.39
C GLU A 35 2.38 22.71 12.63
N GLY A 36 3.22 22.16 11.74
CA GLY A 36 3.68 20.76 11.83
C GLY A 36 2.67 19.71 11.37
N LYS A 37 1.43 20.09 11.07
CA LYS A 37 0.40 19.21 10.48
C LYS A 37 0.37 19.34 8.96
N ILE A 38 -0.17 18.31 8.29
CA ILE A 38 -0.38 18.33 6.83
C ILE A 38 -1.85 18.65 6.58
N HIS A 39 -2.13 19.68 5.78
CA HIS A 39 -3.47 20.07 5.36
C HIS A 39 -3.67 19.67 3.91
N GLY A 40 -4.83 19.08 3.61
CA GLY A 40 -5.22 18.73 2.27
C GLY A 40 -6.46 19.49 1.82
N LYS A 41 -6.47 19.86 0.54
CA LYS A 41 -7.60 20.47 -0.14
C LYS A 41 -7.86 19.77 -1.46
N PHE A 42 -9.13 19.50 -1.79
CA PHE A 42 -9.51 19.09 -3.14
C PHE A 42 -10.95 19.51 -3.47
N THR A 43 -11.29 19.49 -4.75
CA THR A 43 -12.65 19.75 -5.22
C THR A 43 -13.30 18.44 -5.66
N MET A 44 -14.56 18.24 -5.32
CA MET A 44 -15.33 17.10 -5.80
C MET A 44 -16.68 17.52 -6.36
N THR A 45 -17.19 16.69 -7.25
CA THR A 45 -18.44 16.93 -7.94
C THR A 45 -19.40 15.76 -7.70
N LEU A 46 -20.63 16.09 -7.32
CA LEU A 46 -21.71 15.13 -7.08
C LEU A 46 -22.93 15.42 -7.95
N GLU A 47 -23.68 14.37 -8.31
CA GLU A 47 -24.92 14.50 -9.08
C GLU A 47 -26.03 15.15 -8.25
N ARG A 48 -26.04 14.87 -6.94
CA ARG A 48 -27.01 15.35 -5.97
C ARG A 48 -26.33 16.24 -4.93
N ASP A 49 -27.12 17.14 -4.36
CA ASP A 49 -26.73 17.99 -3.25
C ASP A 49 -26.77 17.18 -1.96
N ASP A 50 -25.81 16.28 -1.81
CA ASP A 50 -25.74 15.35 -0.69
C ASP A 50 -24.43 15.57 0.08
N TYR A 51 -24.54 16.40 1.12
CA TYR A 51 -23.43 16.74 2.01
C TYR A 51 -22.84 15.49 2.68
N ASN A 52 -23.67 14.53 3.08
CA ASN A 52 -23.20 13.31 3.76
C ASN A 52 -22.38 12.44 2.80
N SER A 53 -22.83 12.33 1.54
CA SER A 53 -22.05 11.66 0.50
C SER A 53 -20.72 12.38 0.20
N ALA A 54 -20.71 13.71 0.22
CA ALA A 54 -19.49 14.50 0.04
C ALA A 54 -18.51 14.29 1.21
N GLU A 55 -19.00 14.30 2.44
CA GLU A 55 -18.20 14.06 3.64
C GLU A 55 -17.60 12.66 3.67
N GLU A 56 -18.39 11.63 3.36
CA GLU A 56 -17.90 10.24 3.31
C GLU A 56 -16.84 10.06 2.22
N ARG A 57 -17.04 10.68 1.04
CA ARG A 57 -16.04 10.68 -0.03
C ARG A 57 -14.76 11.41 0.41
N ALA A 58 -14.89 12.54 1.08
CA ALA A 58 -13.75 13.28 1.62
C ALA A 58 -12.97 12.50 2.66
N ARG A 59 -13.67 11.84 3.58
CA ARG A 59 -13.05 11.01 4.60
C ARG A 59 -12.30 9.83 3.97
N LYS A 60 -12.89 9.15 2.98
CA LYS A 60 -12.21 8.06 2.23
C LYS A 60 -10.96 8.55 1.53
N GLU A 61 -11.03 9.71 0.89
CA GLU A 61 -9.88 10.28 0.17
C GLU A 61 -8.78 10.71 1.14
N ALA A 62 -9.11 11.42 2.23
CA ALA A 62 -8.17 11.80 3.28
C ALA A 62 -7.50 10.57 3.91
N GLU A 63 -8.26 9.49 4.16
CA GLU A 63 -7.74 8.21 4.64
C GLU A 63 -6.76 7.59 3.64
N ARG A 64 -7.09 7.58 2.34
CA ARG A 64 -6.18 7.09 1.29
C ARG A 64 -4.87 7.86 1.27
N ILE A 65 -4.95 9.20 1.30
CA ILE A 65 -3.78 10.08 1.32
C ILE A 65 -2.92 9.83 2.58
N ALA A 66 -3.54 9.67 3.74
CA ALA A 66 -2.83 9.33 4.98
C ALA A 66 -2.05 8.01 4.86
N LEU A 67 -2.61 6.99 4.20
CA LEU A 67 -1.92 5.71 3.97
C LEU A 67 -0.75 5.86 2.98
N LEU A 68 -0.88 6.69 1.95
CA LEU A 68 0.23 6.97 1.01
C LEU A 68 1.38 7.70 1.70
N LEU A 69 1.07 8.75 2.46
CA LEU A 69 2.05 9.48 3.26
C LEU A 69 2.69 8.59 4.32
N THR A 70 1.94 7.63 4.88
CA THR A 70 2.50 6.66 5.83
C THR A 70 3.66 5.88 5.21
N LEU A 71 3.51 5.43 3.97
CA LEU A 71 4.57 4.71 3.27
C LEU A 71 5.74 5.63 2.91
N ALA A 72 5.47 6.80 2.36
CA ALA A 72 6.51 7.71 1.89
C ALA A 72 7.34 8.28 3.05
N LEU A 73 6.68 8.72 4.12
CA LEU A 73 7.30 9.41 5.25
C LEU A 73 7.72 8.48 6.38
N GLY A 74 7.14 7.27 6.42
CA GLY A 74 7.41 6.26 7.45
C GLY A 74 6.81 6.57 8.81
N ALA A 75 5.74 7.35 8.85
CA ALA A 75 5.04 7.75 10.07
C ALA A 75 3.53 7.53 9.92
N GLY A 76 2.84 7.19 11.00
CA GLY A 76 1.39 7.11 11.02
C GLY A 76 0.74 8.48 11.01
N PHE A 77 -0.43 8.58 10.38
CA PHE A 77 -1.22 9.81 10.30
C PHE A 77 -2.68 9.56 10.68
N VAL A 78 -3.23 10.39 11.56
CA VAL A 78 -4.66 10.44 11.88
C VAL A 78 -5.31 11.51 11.01
N VAL A 79 -6.48 11.19 10.45
CA VAL A 79 -7.33 12.14 9.76
C VAL A 79 -8.14 12.92 10.79
N GLU A 80 -7.92 14.22 10.85
CA GLU A 80 -8.62 15.21 11.68
C GLU A 80 -9.39 16.19 10.78
N ASP A 81 -10.41 16.83 11.34
CA ASP A 81 -11.05 18.04 10.79
C ASP A 81 -11.44 17.96 9.31
N VAL A 82 -12.13 16.87 8.91
CA VAL A 82 -12.71 16.78 7.55
C VAL A 82 -13.86 17.78 7.44
N ARG A 83 -13.66 18.82 6.62
CA ARG A 83 -14.64 19.88 6.37
C ARG A 83 -15.07 19.88 4.90
N ILE A 84 -16.35 20.09 4.68
CA ILE A 84 -16.92 20.22 3.34
C ILE A 84 -17.54 21.61 3.22
N ASP A 85 -17.03 22.39 2.29
CA ASP A 85 -17.61 23.68 1.93
C ASP A 85 -18.32 23.52 0.59
N ARG A 86 -19.62 23.80 0.56
CA ARG A 86 -20.35 23.87 -0.71
C ARG A 86 -19.97 25.17 -1.41
N LYS A 87 -19.53 25.10 -2.67
CA LYS A 87 -19.36 26.34 -3.45
C LYS A 87 -20.71 27.03 -3.60
N PRO A 88 -20.80 28.35 -3.35
CA PRO A 88 -22.06 29.06 -3.49
C PRO A 88 -22.60 28.89 -4.91
N ILE A 89 -23.87 28.50 -5.01
CA ILE A 89 -24.61 28.55 -6.28
C ILE A 89 -24.99 30.01 -6.48
N ILE A 90 -24.47 30.63 -7.53
CA ILE A 90 -24.87 31.97 -7.92
C ILE A 90 -26.16 31.84 -8.73
N GLU A 91 -27.30 32.10 -8.10
CA GLU A 91 -28.58 32.24 -8.80
C GLU A 91 -28.78 33.72 -9.18
N GLU A 92 -29.04 33.99 -10.47
CA GLU A 92 -29.39 35.31 -10.96
C GLU A 92 -30.92 35.45 -11.00
N GLU A 93 -31.49 36.15 -10.01
CA GLU A 93 -32.89 36.63 -10.06
C GLU A 93 -32.89 38.08 -10.54
N GLY A 94 -33.00 38.28 -11.86
CA GLY A 94 -33.08 39.62 -12.45
C GLY A 94 -31.81 40.46 -12.25
N LYS A 95 -31.84 41.48 -11.39
CA LYS A 95 -30.69 42.36 -11.08
C LYS A 95 -29.97 42.04 -9.76
N VAL A 96 -30.40 41.00 -9.03
CA VAL A 96 -29.85 40.69 -7.69
C VAL A 96 -29.13 39.35 -7.73
N LYS A 97 -27.85 39.36 -7.31
CA LYS A 97 -27.05 38.16 -7.07
C LYS A 97 -27.14 37.79 -5.60
N LYS A 98 -27.69 36.62 -5.28
CA LYS A 98 -27.73 36.11 -3.91
C LYS A 98 -26.53 35.18 -3.68
N ILE A 99 -25.62 35.58 -2.80
CA ILE A 99 -24.45 34.78 -2.39
C ILE A 99 -24.66 34.39 -0.93
N VAL A 100 -24.70 33.08 -0.64
CA VAL A 100 -24.75 32.56 0.74
C VAL A 100 -23.35 32.10 1.11
N VAL A 101 -22.74 32.76 2.10
CA VAL A 101 -21.42 32.43 2.65
C VAL A 101 -21.61 31.98 4.09
N SER A 102 -20.96 30.88 4.49
CA SER A 102 -20.91 30.40 5.87
C SER A 102 -19.47 30.51 6.36
N ASP A 103 -19.24 31.14 7.51
CA ASP A 103 -17.91 31.41 8.05
C ASP A 103 -17.77 30.78 9.44
N TYR A 104 -16.64 30.14 9.73
CA TYR A 104 -16.35 29.52 11.03
C TYR A 104 -14.86 29.65 11.36
N ALA A 105 -14.55 30.00 12.61
CA ALA A 105 -13.19 30.13 13.15
C ALA A 105 -12.86 28.98 14.11
N TYR A 106 -11.60 28.52 14.09
CA TYR A 106 -11.07 27.53 15.04
C TYR A 106 -9.79 28.03 15.70
N ALA A 107 -9.60 27.68 16.96
CA ALA A 107 -8.36 27.88 17.71
C ALA A 107 -7.49 26.62 17.62
N SER A 108 -6.19 26.79 17.38
CA SER A 108 -5.20 25.71 17.49
C SER A 108 -4.36 25.89 18.77
N GLU A 109 -4.11 24.80 19.48
CA GLU A 109 -3.11 24.74 20.54
C GLU A 109 -1.81 24.18 19.95
N ALA A 110 -0.71 24.93 20.10
CA ALA A 110 0.60 24.51 19.63
C ALA A 110 1.35 23.73 20.73
N LEU A 111 1.60 22.44 20.50
CA LEU A 111 2.52 21.63 21.31
C LEU A 111 3.92 21.59 20.69
N VAL A 112 4.94 21.50 21.55
CA VAL A 112 6.34 21.44 21.15
C VAL A 112 6.58 20.17 20.33
N THR A 113 6.80 20.35 19.03
CA THR A 113 6.88 19.26 18.04
C THR A 113 8.27 19.24 17.40
N VAL A 114 8.89 18.07 17.25
CA VAL A 114 10.06 17.91 16.39
C VAL A 114 9.60 17.98 14.94
N ILE A 115 9.94 19.08 14.25
CA ILE A 115 9.51 19.31 12.87
C ILE A 115 10.57 18.82 11.89
N ARG A 116 10.22 17.80 11.09
CA ARG A 116 11.03 17.36 9.96
C ARG A 116 10.80 18.28 8.77
N LYS A 117 11.85 18.97 8.34
CA LYS A 117 11.83 19.88 7.20
C LYS A 117 12.20 19.17 5.90
N TYR A 118 11.49 19.48 4.82
CA TYR A 118 11.75 19.00 3.47
C TYR A 118 12.15 20.19 2.59
N SER A 119 13.35 20.12 1.99
CA SER A 119 13.82 21.11 1.01
C SER A 119 13.15 20.90 -0.35
N GLU A 120 13.28 21.85 -1.27
CA GLU A 120 12.73 21.76 -2.63
C GLU A 120 13.15 20.49 -3.38
N GLU A 121 14.42 20.07 -3.23
CA GLU A 121 14.92 18.83 -3.84
C GLU A 121 14.26 17.60 -3.22
N ALA A 122 14.13 17.58 -1.89
CA ALA A 122 13.46 16.50 -1.17
C ALA A 122 11.97 16.42 -1.50
N MET A 123 11.33 17.57 -1.73
CA MET A 123 9.91 17.67 -2.14
C MET A 123 9.69 17.01 -3.49
N THR A 124 10.56 17.27 -4.46
CA THR A 124 10.46 16.65 -5.79
C THR A 124 10.55 15.12 -5.71
N GLY A 125 11.45 14.61 -4.85
CA GLY A 125 11.55 13.17 -4.58
C GLY A 125 10.29 12.59 -3.91
N LEU A 126 9.75 13.30 -2.92
CA LEU A 126 8.55 12.90 -2.18
C LEU A 126 7.32 12.85 -3.09
N GLU A 127 7.12 13.86 -3.95
CA GLU A 127 6.02 13.88 -4.91
C GLU A 127 6.09 12.71 -5.88
N ALA A 128 7.27 12.46 -6.45
CA ALA A 128 7.49 11.34 -7.35
C ALA A 128 7.22 10.00 -6.66
N GLU A 129 7.62 9.86 -5.39
CA GLU A 129 7.33 8.68 -4.59
C GLU A 129 5.82 8.50 -4.34
N LEU A 130 5.12 9.56 -3.94
CA LEU A 130 3.68 9.52 -3.69
C LEU A 130 2.89 9.16 -4.95
N GLN A 131 3.21 9.76 -6.10
CA GLN A 131 2.59 9.46 -7.39
C GLN A 131 2.83 8.00 -7.80
N LYS A 132 4.05 7.51 -7.60
CA LYS A 132 4.42 6.12 -7.84
C LYS A 132 3.66 5.16 -6.93
N LEU A 133 3.55 5.46 -5.63
CA LEU A 133 2.81 4.65 -4.67
C LEU A 133 1.31 4.60 -5.01
N ALA A 134 0.70 5.74 -5.30
CA ALA A 134 -0.70 5.85 -5.69
C ALA A 134 -0.99 4.98 -6.93
N SER A 135 -0.14 5.07 -7.94
CA SER A 135 -0.24 4.27 -9.17
C SER A 135 -0.10 2.76 -8.89
N LYS A 136 0.88 2.36 -8.07
CA LYS A 136 1.11 0.95 -7.73
C LYS A 136 -0.03 0.33 -6.95
N LEU A 137 -0.58 1.06 -5.98
CA LEU A 137 -1.67 0.57 -5.13
C LEU A 137 -2.98 0.45 -5.92
N LYS A 138 -3.25 1.40 -6.84
CA LYS A 138 -4.40 1.30 -7.77
C LYS A 138 -4.30 0.10 -8.72
N GLN A 139 -3.09 -0.30 -9.12
CA GLN A 139 -2.88 -1.40 -10.06
C GLN A 139 -2.65 -2.76 -9.41
N ALA A 140 -2.46 -2.80 -8.09
CA ALA A 140 -2.20 -4.04 -7.37
C ALA A 140 -3.47 -4.89 -7.27
N GLU A 141 -3.36 -6.17 -7.64
CA GLU A 141 -4.43 -7.17 -7.53
C GLU A 141 -5.04 -7.23 -6.11
N TYR A 142 -4.22 -6.97 -5.10
CA TYR A 142 -4.59 -6.97 -3.68
C TYR A 142 -4.46 -5.57 -3.05
N GLY A 143 -4.69 -4.50 -3.83
CA GLY A 143 -4.51 -3.11 -3.40
C GLY A 143 -5.31 -2.74 -2.15
N GLU A 144 -6.60 -3.07 -2.12
CA GLU A 144 -7.50 -2.75 -0.97
C GLU A 144 -7.10 -3.49 0.31
N ASP A 145 -6.79 -4.77 0.23
CA ASP A 145 -6.34 -5.55 1.39
C ASP A 145 -4.97 -5.08 1.90
N LEU A 146 -4.10 -4.62 0.99
CA LEU A 146 -2.82 -4.01 1.35
C LEU A 146 -3.02 -2.66 2.06
N LEU A 147 -3.94 -1.80 1.58
CA LEU A 147 -4.34 -0.58 2.26
C LEU A 147 -4.88 -0.88 3.67
N ARG A 148 -5.64 -1.97 3.82
CA ARG A 148 -6.14 -2.42 5.12
C ARG A 148 -5.03 -2.89 6.06
N ALA A 149 -4.02 -3.58 5.55
CA ALA A 149 -2.82 -3.93 6.34
C ALA A 149 -2.05 -2.68 6.78
N ILE A 150 -1.89 -1.69 5.89
CA ILE A 150 -1.27 -0.39 6.21
C ILE A 150 -2.08 0.36 7.26
N LYS A 151 -3.41 0.30 7.23
CA LYS A 151 -4.28 0.90 8.26
C LYS A 151 -4.03 0.30 9.64
N TRP A 152 -3.86 -1.03 9.74
CA TRP A 152 -3.49 -1.67 11.01
C TRP A 152 -2.08 -1.31 11.47
N TRP A 153 -1.13 -1.25 10.55
CA TRP A 153 0.21 -0.74 10.85
C TRP A 153 0.15 0.68 11.41
N ARG A 154 -0.62 1.56 10.77
CA ARG A 154 -0.82 2.95 11.18
C ARG A 154 -1.41 3.06 12.58
N LYS A 155 -2.38 2.21 12.93
CA LYS A 155 -2.92 2.12 14.29
C LYS A 155 -1.83 1.79 15.30
N GLY A 156 -1.02 0.75 15.03
CA GLY A 156 0.10 0.40 15.90
C GLY A 156 1.13 1.51 16.03
N ASN A 157 1.37 2.26 14.95
CA ASN A 157 2.27 3.42 14.99
C ASN A 157 1.66 4.64 15.67
N MET A 158 0.36 4.70 15.94
CA MET A 158 -0.24 5.80 16.70
C MET A 158 -0.48 5.44 18.16
N GLU A 159 -0.24 4.18 18.52
CA GLU A 159 -0.47 3.66 19.87
C GLU A 159 0.67 4.04 20.81
N GLU A 160 0.33 4.36 22.06
CA GLU A 160 1.28 4.73 23.13
C GLU A 160 1.67 3.50 23.94
N ASP A 161 0.73 2.57 24.17
CA ASP A 161 1.04 1.29 24.82
C ASP A 161 1.73 0.35 23.82
N GLY A 162 3.00 0.01 24.10
CA GLY A 162 3.77 -0.93 23.29
C GLY A 162 3.11 -2.31 23.12
N VAL A 163 2.29 -2.77 24.07
CA VAL A 163 1.55 -4.04 23.96
C VAL A 163 0.45 -3.92 22.90
N ASP A 164 -0.36 -2.87 22.95
CA ASP A 164 -1.42 -2.64 21.97
C ASP A 164 -0.84 -2.32 20.58
N ALA A 165 0.26 -1.57 20.55
CA ALA A 165 1.03 -1.33 19.32
C ALA A 165 1.46 -2.65 18.68
N PHE A 166 2.05 -3.55 19.47
CA PHE A 166 2.44 -4.89 19.02
C PHE A 166 1.25 -5.68 18.47
N LEU A 167 0.09 -5.66 19.15
CA LEU A 167 -1.11 -6.38 18.68
C LEU A 167 -1.61 -5.83 17.35
N HIS A 168 -1.62 -4.51 17.17
CA HIS A 168 -1.97 -3.88 15.89
C HIS A 168 -1.00 -4.23 14.76
N TYR A 169 0.31 -4.20 15.03
CA TYR A 169 1.31 -4.67 14.08
C TYR A 169 1.16 -6.16 13.76
N TYR A 170 0.81 -6.98 14.75
CA TYR A 170 0.61 -8.41 14.54
C TYR A 170 -0.58 -8.68 13.60
N VAL A 171 -1.67 -7.91 13.72
CA VAL A 171 -2.79 -8.00 12.77
C VAL A 171 -2.32 -7.66 11.35
N ALA A 172 -1.56 -6.58 11.18
CA ALA A 172 -0.99 -6.22 9.87
C ALA A 172 -0.07 -7.34 9.33
N PHE A 173 0.78 -7.93 10.17
CA PHE A 173 1.62 -9.07 9.83
C PHE A 173 0.83 -10.29 9.33
N GLU A 174 -0.25 -10.66 10.02
CA GLU A 174 -1.12 -11.77 9.60
C GLU A 174 -1.80 -11.50 8.26
N MET A 175 -2.22 -10.26 8.02
CA MET A 175 -2.85 -9.85 6.78
C MET A 175 -1.86 -9.94 5.62
N LEU A 176 -0.66 -9.39 5.77
CA LEU A 176 0.38 -9.45 4.73
C LEU A 176 0.79 -10.90 4.42
N ALA A 177 0.96 -11.73 5.44
CA ALA A 177 1.26 -13.15 5.24
C ALA A 177 0.13 -13.88 4.49
N SER A 178 -1.14 -13.54 4.76
CA SER A 178 -2.30 -14.05 4.01
C SER A 178 -2.27 -13.60 2.56
N LEU A 179 -2.06 -12.30 2.32
CA LEU A 179 -2.01 -11.71 0.97
C LEU A 179 -0.92 -12.34 0.10
N LYS A 180 0.20 -12.70 0.71
CA LYS A 180 1.32 -13.36 0.03
C LYS A 180 1.15 -14.89 -0.04
N GLY A 181 0.05 -15.42 0.45
CA GLY A 181 -0.33 -16.83 0.35
C GLY A 181 0.38 -17.77 1.32
N TYR A 182 1.04 -17.26 2.36
CA TYR A 182 1.70 -18.11 3.36
C TYR A 182 0.69 -18.90 4.21
N LYS A 183 -0.54 -18.39 4.37
CA LYS A 183 -1.60 -19.00 5.19
C LYS A 183 -2.48 -20.03 4.45
N HIS A 184 -2.38 -20.17 3.12
CA HIS A 184 -3.30 -21.04 2.35
C HIS A 184 -2.93 -22.53 2.35
N HIS A 185 -1.69 -22.87 2.67
CA HIS A 185 -1.26 -24.26 2.79
C HIS A 185 -1.02 -24.51 4.27
N LYS A 186 -1.64 -25.54 4.85
CA LYS A 186 -1.60 -26.01 6.26
C LYS A 186 -0.16 -26.21 6.82
N ARG A 187 0.67 -25.19 6.75
CA ARG A 187 2.05 -25.15 7.17
C ARG A 187 2.04 -24.40 8.48
N GLU A 188 2.25 -25.14 9.56
CA GLU A 188 2.33 -24.61 10.92
C GLU A 188 3.40 -23.52 11.06
N GLU A 189 4.35 -23.44 10.12
CA GLU A 189 5.43 -22.45 10.08
C GLU A 189 5.20 -21.25 9.15
N TRP A 190 3.95 -20.93 8.77
CA TRP A 190 3.68 -19.79 7.87
C TRP A 190 4.31 -18.48 8.34
N ALA A 191 4.26 -18.22 9.65
CA ALA A 191 4.76 -16.98 10.25
C ALA A 191 6.28 -16.89 10.17
N LYS A 192 6.98 -18.01 10.42
CA LYS A 192 8.44 -18.08 10.33
C LYS A 192 8.92 -17.79 8.91
N ARG A 193 8.31 -18.45 7.92
CA ARG A 193 8.68 -18.29 6.50
C ARG A 193 8.42 -16.87 6.00
N PHE A 194 7.26 -16.31 6.33
CA PHE A 194 6.96 -14.92 5.97
C PHE A 194 7.95 -13.96 6.64
N ALA A 195 8.27 -14.19 7.92
CA ALA A 195 9.24 -13.37 8.63
C ALA A 195 10.64 -13.46 8.01
N GLU A 196 11.11 -14.65 7.62
CA GLU A 196 12.40 -14.85 6.93
C GLU A 196 12.43 -14.14 5.58
N ASP A 197 11.41 -14.34 4.73
CA ASP A 197 11.35 -13.77 3.38
C ASP A 197 11.29 -12.23 3.38
N TYR A 198 10.79 -11.62 4.45
CA TYR A 198 10.65 -10.17 4.60
C TYR A 198 11.53 -9.56 5.70
N SER A 199 12.54 -10.30 6.19
CA SER A 199 13.52 -9.83 7.18
C SER A 199 12.90 -9.30 8.48
N ILE A 200 11.84 -9.94 8.96
CA ILE A 200 11.19 -9.67 10.24
C ILE A 200 11.77 -10.61 11.30
N THR A 201 12.06 -10.08 12.48
CA THR A 201 12.62 -10.85 13.59
C THR A 201 11.57 -11.77 14.19
N TYR A 202 11.59 -13.05 13.80
CA TYR A 202 10.62 -14.04 14.27
C TYR A 202 10.74 -14.37 15.77
N LYS A 203 11.93 -14.21 16.36
CA LYS A 203 12.22 -14.47 17.78
C LYS A 203 12.95 -13.27 18.43
N PRO A 204 12.23 -12.31 19.03
CA PRO A 204 12.81 -11.06 19.52
C PRO A 204 13.88 -11.25 20.61
N ASP A 205 13.71 -12.25 21.48
CA ASP A 205 14.66 -12.64 22.55
C ASP A 205 15.53 -13.85 22.14
N GLY A 206 15.55 -14.20 20.85
CA GLY A 206 16.21 -15.39 20.30
C GLY A 206 15.52 -16.73 20.64
N LYS A 207 14.46 -16.74 21.46
CA LYS A 207 13.83 -17.97 21.97
C LYS A 207 12.33 -18.04 21.66
N THR A 208 11.60 -17.02 22.06
CA THR A 208 10.15 -16.88 22.03
C THR A 208 9.68 -16.41 20.66
N ARG A 209 8.76 -17.13 20.02
CA ARG A 209 8.24 -16.79 18.69
C ARG A 209 7.24 -15.63 18.80
N ILE A 210 7.18 -14.73 17.82
CA ILE A 210 6.17 -13.65 17.80
C ILE A 210 4.72 -14.19 17.86
N THR A 211 4.48 -15.38 17.31
CA THR A 211 3.19 -16.09 17.40
C THR A 211 2.89 -16.54 18.82
N ASP A 212 3.89 -16.97 19.58
CA ASP A 212 3.75 -17.33 21.00
C ASP A 212 3.48 -16.09 21.85
N ILE A 213 4.17 -14.98 21.58
CA ILE A 213 3.94 -13.70 22.27
C ILE A 213 2.47 -13.31 22.13
N ARG A 214 1.95 -13.24 20.89
CA ARG A 214 0.53 -12.94 20.65
C ARG A 214 -0.40 -13.94 21.33
N ASN A 215 -0.10 -15.23 21.27
CA ASN A 215 -0.92 -16.25 21.91
C ASN A 215 -0.97 -16.08 23.44
N TRP A 216 0.16 -15.79 24.07
CA TRP A 216 0.24 -15.58 25.52
C TRP A 216 -0.42 -14.28 25.97
N LEU A 217 -0.33 -13.20 25.19
CA LEU A 217 -1.06 -11.95 25.48
C LEU A 217 -2.58 -12.18 25.57
N VAL A 218 -3.12 -12.98 24.64
CA VAL A 218 -4.57 -13.17 24.53
C VAL A 218 -5.09 -14.26 25.48
N HIS A 219 -4.33 -15.35 25.67
CA HIS A 219 -4.85 -16.56 26.31
C HIS A 219 -4.15 -16.99 27.59
N ALA A 220 -2.94 -16.50 27.89
CA ALA A 220 -2.22 -16.92 29.09
C ALA A 220 -2.62 -16.09 30.32
N ARG A 221 -2.22 -16.58 31.50
CA ARG A 221 -2.33 -15.90 32.80
C ARG A 221 -0.99 -16.01 33.55
N GLY A 222 -0.79 -15.13 34.53
CA GLY A 222 0.41 -15.10 35.38
C GLY A 222 1.69 -14.85 34.59
N SER A 223 2.79 -15.50 34.99
CA SER A 223 4.15 -15.24 34.49
C SER A 223 4.33 -15.32 32.97
N LYS A 224 3.54 -16.15 32.28
CA LYS A 224 3.57 -16.21 30.81
C LYS A 224 3.00 -14.94 30.15
N LYS A 225 1.92 -14.39 30.72
CA LYS A 225 1.31 -13.16 30.23
C LYS A 225 2.22 -11.96 30.49
N GLU A 226 2.75 -11.85 31.71
CA GLU A 226 3.72 -10.80 32.08
C GLU A 226 4.97 -10.82 31.19
N LYS A 227 5.52 -12.01 30.90
CA LYS A 227 6.63 -12.17 29.96
C LYS A 227 6.24 -11.69 28.56
N ALA A 228 5.03 -12.01 28.10
CA ALA A 228 4.55 -11.63 26.77
C ALA A 228 4.34 -10.11 26.66
N GLU A 229 3.77 -9.47 27.67
CA GLU A 229 3.60 -8.00 27.75
C GLU A 229 4.95 -7.30 27.68
N LYS A 230 5.93 -7.76 28.48
CA LYS A 230 7.29 -7.22 28.44
C LYS A 230 7.94 -7.36 27.07
N LEU A 231 7.88 -8.54 26.47
CA LEU A 231 8.48 -8.78 25.15
C LEU A 231 7.78 -7.98 24.04
N ALA A 232 6.45 -7.90 24.09
CA ALA A 232 5.66 -7.15 23.12
C ALA A 232 6.01 -5.66 23.18
N SER A 233 5.98 -5.07 24.38
CA SER A 233 6.33 -3.66 24.60
C SER A 233 7.75 -3.34 24.14
N GLN A 234 8.74 -4.16 24.51
CA GLN A 234 10.15 -3.95 24.12
C GLN A 234 10.41 -4.10 22.62
N TYR A 235 9.62 -4.90 21.92
CA TYR A 235 9.83 -5.20 20.50
C TYR A 235 8.94 -4.37 19.57
N ALA A 236 7.90 -3.70 20.07
CA ALA A 236 6.87 -3.02 19.27
C ALA A 236 7.44 -2.07 18.21
N ASP A 237 8.35 -1.16 18.59
CA ASP A 237 8.92 -0.17 17.64
C ASP A 237 9.76 -0.82 16.54
N ARG A 238 10.58 -1.81 16.92
CA ARG A 238 11.37 -2.59 15.97
C ARG A 238 10.46 -3.39 15.04
N PHE A 239 9.43 -4.03 15.60
CA PHE A 239 8.47 -4.81 14.83
C PHE A 239 7.72 -3.94 13.82
N GLY A 240 7.24 -2.76 14.25
CA GLY A 240 6.63 -1.77 13.37
C GLY A 240 7.56 -1.36 12.24
N SER A 241 8.82 -1.06 12.53
CA SER A 241 9.82 -0.68 11.52
C SER A 241 10.12 -1.80 10.51
N GLU A 242 10.33 -3.04 10.99
CA GLU A 242 10.53 -4.22 10.15
C GLU A 242 9.30 -4.48 9.27
N LEU A 243 8.09 -4.32 9.82
CA LEU A 243 6.85 -4.54 9.11
C LEU A 243 6.59 -3.46 8.05
N LEU A 244 6.94 -2.20 8.33
CA LEU A 244 6.86 -1.13 7.33
C LEU A 244 7.76 -1.42 6.13
N ASN A 245 8.97 -1.91 6.39
CA ASN A 245 9.89 -2.33 5.33
C ASN A 245 9.32 -3.49 4.51
N ALA A 246 8.72 -4.48 5.18
CA ALA A 246 8.02 -5.58 4.50
C ALA A 246 6.88 -5.07 3.61
N ILE A 247 6.07 -4.12 4.08
CA ILE A 247 5.01 -3.48 3.29
C ILE A 247 5.61 -2.79 2.05
N LYS A 248 6.67 -2.00 2.21
CA LYS A 248 7.36 -1.33 1.09
C LYS A 248 7.89 -2.34 0.07
N MET A 249 8.43 -3.47 0.51
CA MET A 249 8.84 -4.56 -0.39
C MET A 249 7.65 -5.13 -1.17
N ILE A 250 6.55 -5.43 -0.50
CA ILE A 250 5.34 -6.01 -1.12
C ILE A 250 4.74 -5.06 -2.16
N VAL A 251 4.62 -3.76 -1.86
CA VAL A 251 4.16 -2.73 -2.81
C VAL A 251 5.05 -2.72 -4.06
N ASN A 252 6.37 -2.86 -3.88
CA ASN A 252 7.33 -2.89 -4.98
C ASN A 252 7.29 -4.21 -5.78
N GLU A 253 6.98 -5.35 -5.17
CA GLU A 253 6.80 -6.64 -5.84
C GLU A 253 5.52 -6.68 -6.70
N GLY A 254 4.41 -6.14 -6.20
CA GLY A 254 3.13 -6.08 -6.92
C GLY A 254 3.26 -5.41 -8.29
N SER A 255 4.13 -4.40 -8.39
CA SER A 255 4.42 -3.71 -9.67
C SER A 255 5.22 -4.52 -10.69
N LYS A 256 5.88 -5.62 -10.30
CA LYS A 256 6.68 -6.47 -11.20
C LYS A 256 5.90 -7.62 -11.82
N LYS A 257 4.71 -7.97 -11.33
CA LYS A 257 3.98 -9.15 -11.83
C LYS A 257 3.45 -9.01 -13.26
N LYS A 258 3.28 -7.79 -13.80
CA LYS A 258 2.98 -7.59 -15.23
C LYS A 258 4.13 -7.98 -16.17
N SER A 259 5.37 -8.21 -15.68
CA SER A 259 6.49 -8.72 -16.48
C SER A 259 6.84 -10.20 -16.23
N ASN A 260 6.11 -10.91 -15.35
CA ASN A 260 6.57 -12.18 -14.77
C ASN A 260 5.97 -13.45 -15.37
N LEU A 261 5.37 -13.41 -16.57
CA LEU A 261 5.12 -14.63 -17.34
C LEU A 261 6.45 -15.38 -17.57
N LEU A 262 7.52 -14.63 -17.85
CA LEU A 262 8.88 -15.16 -18.00
C LEU A 262 9.48 -15.70 -16.69
N THR A 263 9.18 -15.10 -15.54
CA THR A 263 9.68 -15.59 -14.24
C THR A 263 8.94 -16.85 -13.79
N TYR A 264 7.64 -16.95 -14.08
CA TYR A 264 6.85 -18.15 -13.81
C TYR A 264 7.28 -19.32 -14.71
N LEU A 265 7.52 -19.05 -16.00
CA LEU A 265 8.11 -20.02 -16.93
C LEU A 265 9.52 -20.43 -16.49
N ARG A 266 10.38 -19.48 -16.09
CA ARG A 266 11.76 -19.77 -15.65
C ARG A 266 11.79 -20.60 -14.36
N ARG A 267 10.90 -20.34 -13.39
CA ARG A 267 10.78 -21.16 -12.16
C ARG A 267 10.22 -22.56 -12.45
N SER A 268 9.26 -22.67 -13.36
CA SER A 268 8.69 -23.96 -13.78
C SER A 268 9.72 -24.82 -14.54
N LEU A 269 10.52 -24.20 -15.42
CA LEU A 269 11.65 -24.82 -16.10
C LEU A 269 12.74 -25.27 -15.12
N HIS A 270 13.10 -24.44 -14.14
CA HIS A 270 14.11 -24.81 -13.14
C HIS A 270 13.67 -26.01 -12.29
N PHE A 271 12.36 -26.10 -11.97
CA PHE A 271 11.78 -27.23 -11.25
C PHE A 271 11.76 -28.52 -12.09
N LEU A 272 11.45 -28.42 -13.39
CA LEU A 272 11.51 -29.52 -14.34
C LEU A 272 12.95 -30.02 -14.56
N PHE A 273 13.93 -29.12 -14.68
CA PHE A 273 15.35 -29.49 -14.80
C PHE A 273 15.90 -30.13 -13.54
N ALA A 274 15.55 -29.65 -12.34
CA ALA A 274 15.94 -30.27 -11.08
C ALA A 274 15.38 -31.69 -10.95
N ARG A 275 14.13 -31.91 -11.38
CA ARG A 275 13.47 -33.22 -11.36
C ARG A 275 14.06 -34.19 -12.40
N ALA A 276 14.40 -33.69 -13.59
CA ALA A 276 15.08 -34.47 -14.64
C ALA A 276 16.48 -34.95 -14.22
N LYS A 277 17.22 -34.12 -13.47
CA LYS A 277 18.55 -34.43 -12.96
C LYS A 277 18.52 -35.54 -11.90
N GLN A 278 17.43 -35.65 -11.15
CA GLN A 278 17.20 -36.72 -10.17
C GLN A 278 16.69 -38.02 -10.81
N SER A 279 16.03 -37.97 -11.96
CA SER A 279 15.37 -39.14 -12.57
C SER A 279 16.17 -39.88 -13.66
N ARG A 280 17.42 -39.49 -13.97
CA ARG A 280 18.25 -40.07 -15.05
C ARG A 280 17.52 -40.18 -16.41
N VAL A 281 16.62 -39.25 -16.73
CA VAL A 281 15.91 -39.25 -18.01
C VAL A 281 16.69 -38.40 -19.03
N ALA A 282 16.96 -38.98 -20.21
CA ALA A 282 17.75 -38.33 -21.25
C ALA A 282 17.12 -36.99 -21.74
N PRO A 283 17.92 -35.92 -21.93
CA PRO A 283 17.44 -34.56 -22.20
C PRO A 283 16.56 -34.42 -23.46
N ALA A 284 16.70 -35.31 -24.45
CA ALA A 284 15.91 -35.28 -25.68
C ALA A 284 14.40 -35.51 -25.47
N LYS A 285 13.99 -36.23 -24.42
CA LYS A 285 12.55 -36.49 -24.13
C LYS A 285 11.84 -35.31 -23.45
N LEU A 286 12.58 -34.38 -22.86
CA LEU A 286 12.01 -33.21 -22.16
C LEU A 286 11.65 -32.07 -23.12
N SER A 287 12.38 -31.94 -24.24
CA SER A 287 12.09 -30.97 -25.31
C SER A 287 10.72 -31.22 -25.97
N ALA A 288 10.42 -32.48 -26.29
CA ALA A 288 9.13 -32.85 -26.88
C ALA A 288 7.95 -32.66 -25.91
N TYR A 289 8.17 -32.85 -24.61
CA TYR A 289 7.14 -32.66 -23.60
C TYR A 289 6.85 -31.16 -23.38
N ALA A 290 7.88 -30.30 -23.35
CA ALA A 290 7.70 -28.85 -23.22
C ALA A 290 7.02 -28.21 -24.45
N ALA A 291 7.28 -28.72 -25.66
CA ALA A 291 6.63 -28.25 -26.89
C ALA A 291 5.11 -28.51 -26.92
N SER A 292 4.65 -29.60 -26.27
CA SER A 292 3.22 -29.96 -26.22
C SER A 292 2.36 -29.06 -25.32
N TRP A 293 2.97 -28.23 -24.46
CA TRP A 293 2.27 -27.29 -23.57
C TRP A 293 2.20 -25.85 -24.13
N ILE A 294 2.86 -25.57 -25.26
CA ILE A 294 2.95 -24.22 -25.86
C ILE A 294 1.93 -24.03 -27.02
N ALA A 295 1.24 -25.09 -27.47
CA ALA A 295 0.11 -24.98 -28.40
C ALA A 295 -1.14 -25.61 -27.73
N PRO A 296 -2.23 -24.86 -27.45
CA PRO A 296 -2.79 -23.78 -28.27
C PRO A 296 -3.14 -22.49 -27.48
N ALA A 297 -2.55 -21.36 -27.89
CA ALA A 297 -3.04 -20.01 -27.58
C ALA A 297 -3.52 -19.26 -28.84
N THR A 298 -3.76 -19.97 -29.94
CA THR A 298 -4.16 -19.38 -31.23
C THR A 298 -5.31 -20.17 -31.84
N LEU A 299 -6.52 -19.91 -31.35
CA LEU A 299 -7.78 -20.13 -32.08
C LEU A 299 -8.75 -18.99 -31.69
N LEU A 300 -8.52 -17.82 -32.30
CA LEU A 300 -9.59 -16.87 -32.62
C LEU A 300 -9.91 -17.10 -34.09
N GLU A 301 -11.20 -17.25 -34.41
CA GLU A 301 -11.71 -17.53 -35.76
C GLU A 301 -11.33 -16.46 -36.80
N PRO A 302 -11.27 -16.82 -38.09
CA PRO A 302 -10.87 -15.93 -39.18
C PRO A 302 -12.03 -15.08 -39.69
N ALA A 303 -11.82 -13.77 -39.81
CA ALA A 303 -12.61 -12.90 -40.68
C ALA A 303 -12.00 -12.90 -42.09
N GLU A 304 -12.81 -13.38 -43.03
CA GLU A 304 -12.92 -13.05 -44.45
C GLU A 304 -11.68 -12.91 -45.37
N VAL A 305 -11.68 -13.85 -46.31
CA VAL A 305 -11.05 -13.96 -47.63
C VAL A 305 -10.86 -12.65 -48.42
N ALA A 306 -9.64 -12.40 -48.91
CA ALA A 306 -9.38 -11.89 -50.26
C ALA A 306 -7.95 -12.24 -50.76
N HIS A 307 -7.90 -13.27 -51.61
CA HIS A 307 -6.95 -13.70 -52.65
C HIS A 307 -5.41 -13.54 -52.59
N PRO A 308 -4.66 -14.53 -53.16
CA PRO A 308 -3.22 -14.68 -53.02
C PRO A 308 -2.43 -14.26 -54.27
N SER A 309 -1.16 -13.85 -54.11
CA SER A 309 -0.11 -14.17 -55.08
C SER A 309 1.30 -13.80 -54.62
N ARG A 310 2.20 -14.80 -54.72
CA ARG A 310 3.69 -14.78 -54.83
C ARG A 310 4.49 -14.54 -53.54
N LEU A 311 5.08 -15.57 -52.91
CA LEU A 311 6.25 -16.41 -53.25
C LEU A 311 7.60 -15.67 -53.36
N SER A 312 8.59 -16.29 -52.69
CA SER A 312 10.05 -16.09 -52.74
C SER A 312 10.57 -14.81 -52.09
N SER A 313 11.71 -14.75 -51.39
CA SER A 313 12.82 -15.67 -51.08
C SER A 313 13.75 -14.91 -50.09
N TRP A 314 14.88 -15.53 -49.69
CA TRP A 314 16.03 -15.03 -48.90
C TRP A 314 15.91 -15.27 -47.38
N VAL A 315 16.51 -16.29 -46.75
CA VAL A 315 17.87 -16.88 -46.77
C VAL A 315 19.00 -15.93 -46.32
N GLU A 316 19.43 -16.21 -45.08
CA GLU A 316 20.77 -16.18 -44.48
C GLU A 316 21.77 -15.08 -44.87
N SER A 317 22.25 -14.36 -43.86
CA SER A 317 23.71 -14.31 -43.58
C SER A 317 23.97 -13.91 -42.11
N VAL A 318 24.78 -14.73 -41.46
CA VAL A 318 25.50 -14.48 -40.20
C VAL A 318 26.93 -14.04 -40.56
N GLU A 319 27.55 -13.27 -39.67
CA GLU A 319 29.01 -13.01 -39.42
C GLU A 319 29.21 -11.49 -39.21
N LEU A 320 29.80 -10.97 -38.12
CA LEU A 320 30.71 -11.49 -37.09
C LEU A 320 30.27 -11.07 -35.67
#